data_AF-A0A2V8KY89-F1
#
_entry.id   AF-A0A2V8KY89-F1
#
_cell.length_a   1.000
_cell.length_b   1.000
_cell.length_c   1.000
_cell.angle_alpha   90.00
_cell.angle_beta   90.00
_cell.angle_gamma   90.00
#
_symmetry.space_group_name_H-M   'P 1'
#
loop_
_entity.id
_entity.type
_entity.pdbx_description
1 polymer ?
#
loop_
_entity_poly.entity_id
_entity_poly.type
_entity_poly.pdbx_seq_one_letter_code
_entity_poly.pdbx_strand_id
1 'polypeptide(L)'
;MEWINPHAWLHMDVKGTDGKTVNWAIELGPPNSLIKRGWKKTSVPAGVEVLVVGYQSKDGANRANGRDITLSDGTKLFAGSSGTGAPYEIPVK
;
A
#
# COMPACT_ATOMS: atom_id res chain seq x y z
N MET A 1 8.08 -3.42 -6.35
CA MET A 1 6.87 -4.10 -5.84
C MET A 1 7.05 -5.59 -6.04
N GLU A 2 6.73 -6.39 -5.02
CA GLU A 2 6.84 -7.84 -5.03
C GLU A 2 5.45 -8.46 -4.98
N TRP A 3 5.19 -9.48 -5.79
CA TRP A 3 3.88 -10.13 -5.92
C TRP A 3 3.97 -11.59 -5.49
N ILE A 4 4.23 -11.81 -4.20
CA ILE A 4 4.46 -13.15 -3.64
C ILE A 4 3.18 -13.62 -2.94
N ASN A 5 2.88 -14.92 -2.99
CA ASN A 5 1.76 -15.49 -2.22
C ASN A 5 2.35 -15.89 -0.83
N PRO A 6 1.82 -15.44 0.32
CA PRO A 6 0.47 -14.90 0.57
C PRO A 6 0.25 -13.39 0.44
N HIS A 7 1.31 -12.56 0.36
CA HIS A 7 1.18 -11.09 0.34
C HIS A 7 2.02 -10.42 -0.74
N ALA A 8 1.42 -9.46 -1.44
CA ALA A 8 2.19 -8.51 -2.23
C ALA A 8 2.84 -7.45 -1.31
N TRP A 9 4.03 -6.98 -1.68
CA TRP A 9 4.79 -6.00 -0.92
C TRP A 9 5.16 -4.79 -1.79
N LEU A 10 4.89 -3.60 -1.29
CA LEU A 10 5.36 -2.34 -1.87
C LEU A 10 6.52 -1.82 -1.03
N HIS A 11 7.69 -1.70 -1.66
CA HIS A 11 8.87 -1.09 -1.07
C HIS A 11 8.92 0.38 -1.48
N MET A 12 9.17 1.27 -0.54
CA MET A 12 9.23 2.69 -0.79
C MET A 12 10.36 3.36 0.00
N ASP A 13 10.91 4.40 -0.62
CA ASP A 13 11.88 5.30 -0.02
C ASP A 13 11.12 6.51 0.54
N VAL A 14 11.13 6.68 1.86
CA VAL A 14 10.49 7.83 2.52
C VAL A 14 11.57 8.76 3.03
N LYS A 15 11.55 10.01 2.59
CA LYS A 15 12.44 11.05 3.13
C LYS A 15 11.89 11.52 4.49
N GLY A 16 12.66 11.29 5.54
CA GLY A 16 12.40 11.80 6.87
C GLY A 16 12.62 13.32 6.95
N THR A 17 12.11 13.92 8.03
CA THR A 17 12.28 15.35 8.31
C THR A 17 13.74 15.75 8.57
N ASP A 18 14.59 14.77 8.89
CA ASP A 18 16.04 14.93 9.06
C ASP A 18 16.81 14.88 7.73
N GLY A 19 16.11 14.77 6.60
CA GLY A 19 16.68 14.67 5.26
C GLY A 19 17.21 13.27 4.91
N LYS A 20 17.10 12.29 5.81
CA LYS A 20 17.52 10.91 5.54
C LYS A 20 16.40 10.14 4.86
N THR A 21 16.76 9.27 3.93
CA THR A 21 15.83 8.33 3.34
C THR A 21 15.77 7.07 4.20
N VAL A 22 14.56 6.66 4.58
CA VAL A 22 14.29 5.38 5.23
C VAL A 22 13.51 4.47 4.30
N ASN A 23 13.86 3.19 4.29
CA ASN A 23 13.15 2.17 3.53
C ASN A 23 11.93 1.69 4.32
N TRP A 24 10.78 1.67 3.65
CA TRP A 24 9.54 1.11 4.16
C TRP A 24 9.11 -0.09 3.32
N ALA A 25 8.57 -1.10 3.98
CA ALA A 25 7.91 -2.22 3.32
C ALA A 25 6.43 -2.25 3.71
N ILE A 26 5.56 -2.07 2.73
CA ILE A 26 4.11 -2.04 2.91
C ILE A 26 3.55 -3.39 2.47
N GLU A 27 2.96 -4.12 3.40
CA GLU A 27 2.23 -5.35 3.14
C GLU A 27 0.86 -5.03 2.55
N LEU A 28 0.52 -5.66 1.43
CA LEU A 28 -0.79 -5.57 0.79
C LEU A 28 -1.51 -6.92 0.84
N GLY A 29 -2.75 -6.94 0.36
CA GLY A 29 -3.51 -8.18 0.21
C GLY A 29 -2.86 -9.21 -0.74
N PRO A 30 -3.43 -10.42 -0.80
CA PRO A 30 -2.94 -11.47 -1.70
C PRO A 30 -2.98 -11.04 -3.17
N PRO A 31 -1.97 -11.39 -4.00
CA PRO A 31 -1.89 -11.03 -5.42
C PRO A 31 -3.20 -11.25 -6.19
N ASN A 32 -3.84 -12.41 -6.00
CA ASN A 32 -5.09 -12.75 -6.69
C ASN A 32 -6.26 -11.83 -6.30
N SER A 33 -6.31 -11.39 -5.04
CA SER A 33 -7.34 -10.47 -4.54
C SER A 33 -7.10 -9.06 -5.07
N LEU A 34 -5.85 -8.61 -5.14
CA LEU A 34 -5.48 -7.31 -5.68
C LEU A 34 -5.83 -7.21 -7.18
N ILE A 35 -5.51 -8.24 -7.98
CA ILE A 35 -5.87 -8.27 -9.40
C ILE A 35 -7.39 -8.16 -9.59
N LYS A 36 -8.18 -8.87 -8.78
CA LYS A 36 -9.65 -8.76 -8.79
C LYS A 36 -10.16 -7.37 -8.40
N ARG A 37 -9.37 -6.60 -7.66
CA ARG A 37 -9.65 -5.20 -7.29
C ARG A 37 -9.12 -4.18 -8.31
N GLY A 38 -8.72 -4.64 -9.49
CA GLY A 38 -8.25 -3.77 -10.58
C GLY A 38 -6.76 -3.43 -10.52
N TRP A 39 -6.00 -4.03 -9.60
CA TRP A 39 -4.56 -3.86 -9.63
C TRP A 39 -3.94 -4.55 -10.84
N LYS A 40 -2.98 -3.88 -11.45
CA LYS A 40 -2.06 -4.44 -12.44
C LYS A 40 -0.66 -4.46 -11.83
N LYS A 41 0.19 -5.37 -12.31
CA LYS A 41 1.62 -5.37 -11.93
C LYS A 41 2.31 -4.04 -12.27
N THR A 42 1.75 -3.30 -13.23
CA THR A 42 2.20 -1.97 -13.67
C THR A 42 1.49 -0.81 -13.00
N SER A 43 0.55 -1.06 -12.07
CA SER A 43 -0.21 0.01 -11.40
C SER A 43 0.67 0.93 -10.55
N VAL A 44 1.75 0.41 -9.99
CA VAL A 44 2.74 1.17 -9.22
C VAL A 44 4.13 0.90 -9.82
N PRO A 45 4.54 1.64 -10.86
CA PRO A 45 5.88 1.52 -11.41
C PRO A 45 6.95 1.90 -10.38
N ALA A 46 8.18 1.40 -10.55
CA ALA A 46 9.28 1.87 -9.72
C ALA A 46 9.57 3.36 -10.00
N GLY A 47 9.84 4.13 -8.95
CA GLY A 47 10.18 5.56 -9.06
C GLY A 47 8.99 6.52 -9.12
N VAL A 48 7.74 6.03 -9.07
CA VAL A 48 6.59 6.93 -8.88
C VAL A 48 6.40 7.29 -7.42
N GLU A 49 5.92 8.52 -7.20
CA GLU A 49 5.49 8.96 -5.88
C GLU A 49 4.05 8.47 -5.62
N VAL A 50 3.84 7.93 -4.42
CA VAL A 50 2.54 7.43 -3.98
C VAL A 50 2.29 7.83 -2.54
N LEU A 51 1.03 8.10 -2.23
CA LEU A 51 0.56 8.24 -0.86
C LEU A 51 0.00 6.89 -0.39
N VAL A 52 0.48 6.41 0.75
CA VAL A 52 -0.01 5.18 1.35
C VAL A 52 -0.64 5.46 2.70
N VAL A 53 -1.89 5.03 2.84
CA VAL A 53 -2.61 5.03 4.12
C VAL A 53 -2.61 3.62 4.66
N GLY A 54 -2.14 3.44 5.88
CA GLY A 54 -1.99 2.13 6.50
C GLY A 54 -1.65 2.21 7.98
N TYR A 55 -1.38 1.04 8.55
CA TYR A 55 -1.05 0.90 9.96
C TYR A 55 0.38 0.40 10.11
N GLN A 56 1.23 1.19 10.78
CA GLN A 56 2.60 0.77 11.08
C GLN A 56 2.61 -0.45 12.01
N SER A 57 3.63 -1.30 11.85
CA SER A 57 3.90 -2.42 12.72
C SER A 57 4.02 -1.97 14.18
N LYS A 58 3.49 -2.78 15.10
CA LYS A 58 3.48 -2.48 16.55
C LYS A 58 4.86 -2.45 17.18
N ASP A 59 5.84 -3.12 16.55
CA ASP A 59 7.24 -3.12 16.98
C ASP A 59 8.00 -1.84 16.57
N GLY A 60 7.34 -0.91 15.85
CA GLY A 60 7.93 0.34 15.40
C GLY A 60 8.85 0.19 14.19
N ALA A 61 8.94 -1.00 13.58
CA ALA A 61 9.68 -1.17 12.34
C ALA A 61 9.05 -0.32 11.21
N ASN A 62 9.86 0.02 10.20
CA ASN A 62 9.40 0.69 8.98
C ASN A 62 8.67 -0.30 8.07
N ARG A 63 7.64 -0.92 8.62
CA ARG A 63 6.75 -1.86 7.95
C ARG A 63 5.33 -1.50 8.31
N ALA A 64 4.42 -1.61 7.37
CA ALA A 64 3.02 -1.28 7.61
C ALA A 64 2.09 -2.19 6.82
N ASN A 65 0.87 -2.37 7.34
CA ASN A 65 -0.22 -2.95 6.56
C ASN A 65 -0.92 -1.83 5.77
N GLY A 66 -0.87 -1.92 4.44
CA GLY A 66 -1.43 -0.92 3.53
C GLY A 66 -2.94 -1.10 3.32
N ARG A 67 -3.70 -0.01 3.49
CA ARG A 67 -5.15 0.03 3.23
C ARG A 67 -5.43 0.62 1.85
N ASP A 68 -4.94 1.83 1.61
CA ASP A 68 -5.17 2.60 0.40
C ASP A 68 -3.85 3.11 -0.17
N ILE A 69 -3.71 3.06 -1.49
CA ILE A 69 -2.57 3.61 -2.22
C ILE A 69 -3.11 4.61 -3.23
N THR A 70 -2.66 5.85 -3.14
CA THR A 70 -3.05 6.91 -4.08
C THR A 70 -1.84 7.28 -4.92
N LEU A 71 -1.99 7.20 -6.24
CA LEU A 71 -0.96 7.62 -7.19
C LEU A 71 -0.93 9.16 -7.29
N SER A 72 0.16 9.70 -7.82
CA SER A 72 0.32 11.14 -8.03
C SER A 72 -0.73 11.75 -8.98
N ASP A 73 -1.34 10.96 -9.85
CA ASP A 73 -2.44 11.38 -10.73
C ASP A 73 -3.82 11.41 -10.04
N GLY A 74 -3.88 11.05 -8.75
CA GLY A 74 -5.11 10.99 -7.95
C GLY A 74 -5.82 9.63 -8.00
N THR A 75 -5.33 8.66 -8.78
CA THR A 75 -5.90 7.32 -8.84
C THR A 75 -5.74 6.61 -7.50
N LYS A 76 -6.86 6.24 -6.88
CA LYS A 76 -6.89 5.50 -5.61
C LYS A 76 -7.05 4.00 -5.86
N LEU A 77 -6.13 3.21 -5.32
CA LEU A 77 -6.10 1.76 -5.39
C LEU A 77 -6.27 1.17 -3.99
N PHE A 78 -7.31 0.35 -3.81
CA PHE A 78 -7.54 -0.31 -2.53
C PHE A 78 -6.61 -1.52 -2.39
N ALA A 79 -5.66 -1.43 -1.46
CA ALA A 79 -4.66 -2.46 -1.20
C ALA A 79 -5.02 -3.41 -0.06
N GLY A 80 -6.11 -3.10 0.67
CA GLY A 80 -6.43 -3.66 1.98
C GLY A 80 -6.16 -5.15 2.16
N SER A 81 -5.53 -5.49 3.28
CA SER A 81 -5.40 -6.86 3.75
C SER A 81 -6.77 -7.53 3.92
N SER A 82 -6.81 -8.85 3.78
CA SER A 82 -8.01 -9.71 3.85
C SER A 82 -8.67 -9.79 5.24
N GLY A 83 -8.41 -8.86 6.17
CA GLY A 83 -8.75 -9.06 7.57
C GLY A 83 -8.91 -7.81 8.44
N THR A 84 -9.38 -6.68 7.93
CA THR A 84 -9.85 -5.61 8.82
C THR A 84 -11.29 -5.27 8.49
N GLY A 85 -12.19 -5.45 9.45
CA GLY A 85 -13.56 -4.94 9.43
C GLY A 85 -13.62 -3.41 9.41
N ALA A 86 -12.77 -2.77 8.60
CA ALA A 86 -12.92 -1.39 8.25
C ALA A 86 -14.22 -1.27 7.46
N PRO A 87 -15.18 -0.46 7.93
CA PRO A 87 -16.45 -0.31 7.24
C PRO A 87 -16.18 0.12 5.80
N TYR A 88 -16.94 -0.46 4.87
CA TYR A 88 -17.04 0.09 3.52
C TYR A 88 -17.36 1.57 3.67
N GLU A 89 -16.56 2.42 3.04
CA GLU A 89 -16.86 3.84 2.95
C GLU A 89 -18.16 3.94 2.13
N ILE A 90 -19.30 4.13 2.82
CA ILE A 90 -20.58 4.32 2.15
C ILE A 90 -20.46 5.66 1.41
N PRO A 91 -20.62 5.70 0.08
CA PRO A 91 -20.60 6.95 -0.64
C PRO A 91 -21.72 7.84 -0.09
N VAL A 92 -21.37 8.98 0.48
CA VAL A 92 -22.37 9.98 0.87
C VAL A 92 -22.99 10.53 -0.41
N LYS A 93 -24.31 10.42 -0.53
CA LYS A 93 -25.12 10.87 -1.66
C LYS A 93 -25.13 12.39 -1.75
#